data_AF-A0A7J4FMF6-F1
#
_entry.id   AF-A0A7J4FMF6-F1
#
_cell.length_a   1.000
_cell.length_b   1.000
_cell.length_c   1.000
_cell.angle_alpha   90.00
_cell.angle_beta   90.00
_cell.angle_gamma   90.00
#
_symmetry.space_group_name_H-M   'P 1'
#
loop_
_entity.id
_entity.type
_entity.pdbx_description
1 polymer ?
#
loop_
_entity_poly.entity_id
_entity_poly.type
_entity_poly.pdbx_seq_one_letter_code
_entity_poly.pdbx_strand_id
1 'polypeptide(L)'
;RQLVAEKGFPDDESALSQKLLWAFVELGEAADAYKKGEGWNVINEELIDVIFYVLDFIGLVEKTQGIKVDVDRLFLEKWRKNMNRPRRYGQKRDLSKE
;
A
#
# COMPACT_ATOMS: atom_id res chain seq x y z
N ARG A 1 2.06 -14.55 -4.53
CA ARG A 1 2.93 -14.86 -5.68
C ARG A 1 2.33 -15.91 -6.62
N GLN A 2 1.67 -16.97 -6.13
CA GLN A 2 0.92 -17.92 -6.99
C GLN A 2 -0.06 -17.22 -7.93
N LEU A 3 -0.87 -16.28 -7.42
CA LEU A 3 -1.80 -15.47 -8.23
C LEU A 3 -1.14 -14.76 -9.42
N VAL A 4 0.03 -14.14 -9.21
CA VAL A 4 0.75 -13.38 -10.24
C VAL A 4 1.23 -14.31 -11.35
N ALA A 5 1.80 -15.45 -10.97
CA ALA A 5 2.29 -16.46 -11.91
C ALA A 5 1.15 -17.12 -12.69
N GLU A 6 0.06 -17.52 -12.02
CA GLU A 6 -1.09 -18.17 -12.67
C GLU A 6 -1.84 -17.27 -13.65
N LYS A 7 -1.84 -15.96 -13.39
CA LYS A 7 -2.53 -14.97 -14.23
C LYS A 7 -1.63 -14.34 -15.30
N GLY A 8 -0.35 -14.73 -15.36
CA GLY A 8 0.59 -14.25 -16.36
C GLY A 8 0.94 -12.76 -16.23
N PHE A 9 0.82 -12.21 -15.02
CA PHE A 9 1.17 -10.81 -14.78
C PHE A 9 2.69 -10.60 -14.88
N PRO A 10 3.15 -9.42 -15.33
CA PRO A 10 4.57 -9.08 -15.34
C PRO A 10 5.21 -9.28 -13.97
N ASP A 11 6.37 -9.93 -13.98
CA ASP A 11 7.06 -10.41 -12.77
C ASP A 11 8.60 -10.23 -12.85
N ASP A 12 9.05 -9.20 -13.55
CA ASP A 12 10.45 -8.78 -13.63
C ASP A 12 10.63 -7.32 -13.18
N GLU A 13 11.88 -6.84 -13.17
CA GLU A 13 12.22 -5.51 -12.66
C GLU A 13 11.52 -4.37 -13.41
N SER A 14 11.21 -4.56 -14.71
CA SER A 14 10.51 -3.56 -15.51
C SER A 14 9.08 -3.29 -15.02
N ALA A 15 8.49 -4.23 -14.28
CA ALA A 15 7.16 -4.11 -13.72
C ALA A 15 7.10 -3.32 -12.41
N LEU A 16 8.23 -3.01 -11.75
CA LEU A 16 8.25 -2.36 -10.43
C LEU A 16 7.49 -1.03 -10.41
N SER A 17 7.76 -0.15 -11.38
CA SER A 17 7.06 1.14 -11.50
C SER A 17 5.57 0.94 -11.78
N GLN A 18 5.24 -0.08 -12.58
CA GLN A 18 3.86 -0.42 -12.91
C GLN A 18 3.07 -0.87 -11.68
N LYS A 19 3.65 -1.67 -10.77
CA LYS A 19 2.95 -2.09 -9.53
C LYS A 19 2.60 -0.90 -8.64
N LEU A 20 3.50 0.08 -8.52
CA LEU A 20 3.22 1.30 -7.77
C LEU A 20 2.14 2.17 -8.43
N LEU A 21 2.15 2.25 -9.76
CA LEU A 21 1.11 2.96 -10.50
C LEU A 21 -0.26 2.31 -10.31
N TRP A 22 -0.35 0.98 -10.39
CA TRP A 22 -1.60 0.27 -10.13
C TRP A 22 -2.10 0.48 -8.70
N ALA A 23 -1.23 0.39 -7.68
CA ALA A 23 -1.63 0.71 -6.30
C ALA A 23 -2.22 2.13 -6.17
N PHE A 24 -1.74 3.09 -6.95
CA PHE A 24 -2.30 4.44 -6.98
C PHE A 24 -3.64 4.51 -7.72
N VAL A 25 -3.81 3.75 -8.80
CA VAL A 25 -5.10 3.62 -9.52
C VAL A 25 -6.16 3.05 -8.59
N GLU A 26 -5.90 1.93 -7.91
CA GLU A 26 -6.87 1.30 -6.98
C GLU A 26 -7.25 2.22 -5.82
N LEU A 27 -6.28 3.02 -5.34
CA LEU A 27 -6.59 4.03 -4.32
C LEU A 27 -7.53 5.12 -4.87
N GLY A 28 -7.39 5.46 -6.15
CA GLY A 28 -8.30 6.33 -6.89
C GLY A 28 -9.69 5.73 -7.04
N GLU A 29 -9.79 4.42 -7.33
CA GLU A 29 -11.06 3.69 -7.43
C GLU A 29 -11.78 3.64 -6.08
N ALA A 30 -11.06 3.34 -5.00
CA ALA A 30 -11.60 3.41 -3.63
C ALA A 30 -12.16 4.81 -3.30
N ALA A 31 -11.43 5.86 -3.69
CA ALA A 31 -11.85 7.25 -3.46
C ALA A 31 -13.08 7.64 -4.30
N ASP A 32 -13.14 7.18 -5.55
CA ASP A 32 -14.27 7.43 -6.45
C ASP A 32 -15.53 6.67 -6.00
N ALA A 33 -15.39 5.41 -5.58
CA ALA A 33 -16.46 4.60 -5.00
C ALA A 33 -17.05 5.26 -3.74
N TYR A 34 -16.17 5.75 -2.84
CA TYR A 34 -16.62 6.51 -1.67
C TYR A 34 -17.37 7.79 -2.06
N LYS A 35 -16.86 8.54 -3.03
CA LYS A 35 -17.49 9.78 -3.52
C LYS A 35 -18.87 9.53 -4.14
N LYS A 36 -19.05 8.38 -4.80
CA LYS A 36 -20.33 7.96 -5.41
C LYS A 36 -21.34 7.40 -4.40
N GLY A 37 -20.91 7.15 -3.16
CA GLY A 37 -21.77 6.59 -2.12
C GLY A 37 -21.96 5.08 -2.25
N GLU A 38 -20.99 4.38 -2.84
CA GLU A 38 -21.00 2.93 -2.95
C GLU A 38 -20.94 2.25 -1.58
N GLY A 39 -21.31 0.96 -1.53
CA GLY A 39 -21.30 0.17 -0.30
C GLY A 39 -19.90 -0.06 0.26
N TRP A 40 -19.80 -0.19 1.59
CA TRP A 40 -18.51 -0.45 2.28
C TRP A 40 -17.78 -1.70 1.79
N ASN A 41 -18.49 -2.72 1.29
CA ASN A 41 -17.85 -3.90 0.72
C ASN A 41 -17.04 -3.54 -0.52
N VAL A 42 -17.61 -2.74 -1.43
CA VAL A 42 -16.93 -2.28 -2.65
C VAL A 42 -15.71 -1.44 -2.29
N ILE A 43 -15.90 -0.43 -1.43
CA ILE A 43 -14.79 0.45 -1.02
C ILE A 43 -13.65 -0.34 -0.37
N ASN A 44 -13.96 -1.31 0.49
CA ASN A 44 -12.94 -2.11 1.13
C ASN A 44 -12.25 -3.09 0.17
N GLU A 45 -12.94 -3.59 -0.86
CA GLU A 45 -12.33 -4.42 -1.90
C GLU A 45 -11.22 -3.65 -2.63
N GLU A 46 -11.50 -2.42 -3.09
CA GLU A 46 -10.50 -1.55 -3.71
C GLU A 46 -9.31 -1.26 -2.78
N LEU A 47 -9.57 -1.06 -1.48
CA LEU A 47 -8.49 -0.87 -0.50
C LEU A 47 -7.64 -2.12 -0.30
N ILE A 48 -8.21 -3.32 -0.42
CA ILE A 48 -7.45 -4.57 -0.40
C ILE A 48 -6.59 -4.68 -1.66
N ASP A 49 -7.07 -4.25 -2.82
CA ASP A 49 -6.29 -4.27 -4.06
C ASP A 49 -5.06 -3.35 -3.98
N VAL A 50 -5.18 -2.17 -3.35
CA VAL A 50 -4.02 -1.33 -3.00
C VAL A 50 -2.98 -2.12 -2.20
N ILE A 51 -3.42 -2.87 -1.18
CA ILE A 51 -2.52 -3.67 -0.34
C ILE A 51 -1.86 -4.77 -1.17
N PHE A 52 -2.61 -5.45 -2.04
CA PHE A 52 -2.06 -6.49 -2.91
C PHE A 52 -0.99 -5.96 -3.86
N TYR A 53 -1.18 -4.80 -4.48
CA TYR A 53 -0.15 -4.21 -5.33
C TYR A 53 1.09 -3.77 -4.54
N VAL A 54 0.93 -3.24 -3.32
CA VAL A 54 2.06 -2.91 -2.44
C VAL A 54 2.84 -4.16 -2.03
N LEU A 55 2.15 -5.23 -1.65
CA LEU A 55 2.79 -6.49 -1.28
C LEU A 55 3.46 -7.19 -2.47
N ASP A 56 2.84 -7.13 -3.66
CA ASP A 56 3.44 -7.67 -4.87
C ASP A 56 4.69 -6.89 -5.28
N PHE A 57 4.68 -5.56 -5.15
CA PHE A 57 5.88 -4.74 -5.34
C PHE A 57 7.02 -5.19 -4.42
N ILE A 58 6.75 -5.37 -3.12
CA ILE A 58 7.78 -5.82 -2.15
C ILE A 58 8.32 -7.19 -2.55
N GLY A 59 7.44 -8.15 -2.86
CA GLY A 59 7.87 -9.48 -3.28
C GLY A 59 8.65 -9.48 -4.60
N LEU A 60 8.34 -8.57 -5.52
CA LEU A 60 9.08 -8.38 -6.77
C LEU A 60 10.46 -7.75 -6.52
N VAL A 61 10.58 -6.83 -5.55
CA VAL A 61 11.88 -6.30 -5.11
C VAL A 61 12.74 -7.42 -4.50
N GLU A 62 12.18 -8.27 -3.63
CA GLU A 62 12.91 -9.42 -3.09
C GLU A 62 13.47 -10.32 -4.20
N LYS A 63 12.63 -10.63 -5.20
CA LYS A 63 13.02 -11.46 -6.35
C LYS A 63 14.10 -10.80 -7.20
N THR A 64 13.91 -9.54 -7.61
CA THR A 64 14.75 -8.89 -8.62
C THR A 64 16.07 -8.39 -8.03
N GLN A 65 16.07 -7.99 -6.76
CA GLN A 65 17.26 -7.47 -6.07
C GLN A 65 17.98 -8.53 -5.23
N GLY A 66 17.43 -9.75 -5.11
CA GLY A 66 18.02 -10.82 -4.31
C GLY A 66 18.07 -10.52 -2.81
N ILE A 67 17.16 -9.67 -2.32
CA ILE A 67 17.05 -9.32 -0.90
C ILE A 67 15.87 -10.05 -0.26
N LYS A 68 15.86 -10.09 1.08
CA LYS A 68 14.72 -10.58 1.84
C LYS A 68 14.14 -9.45 2.68
N VAL A 69 12.83 -9.27 2.63
CA VAL A 69 12.08 -8.25 3.35
C VAL A 69 11.14 -8.94 4.33
N ASP A 70 11.42 -8.79 5.62
CA ASP A 70 10.51 -9.25 6.69
C ASP A 70 9.39 -8.22 6.88
N VAL A 71 8.33 -8.35 6.07
CA VAL A 71 7.20 -7.41 6.03
C VAL A 71 6.48 -7.35 7.37
N ASP A 72 6.27 -8.48 8.03
CA ASP A 72 5.58 -8.55 9.33
C ASP A 72 6.36 -7.80 10.40
N ARG A 73 7.68 -8.01 10.46
CA ARG A 73 8.54 -7.27 11.37
C ARG A 73 8.54 -5.77 11.07
N LEU A 74 8.67 -5.38 9.80
CA LEU A 74 8.62 -3.97 9.39
C LEU A 74 7.30 -3.30 9.78
N PHE A 75 6.18 -3.99 9.59
CA PHE A 75 4.87 -3.52 10.01
C PHE A 75 4.82 -3.28 11.52
N LEU A 76 5.22 -4.26 12.33
CA LEU A 76 5.19 -4.16 13.79
C LEU A 76 6.13 -3.07 14.32
N GLU A 77 7.34 -2.95 13.78
CA GLU A 77 8.28 -1.90 14.14
C GLU A 77 7.74 -0.51 13.78
N LYS A 78 7.14 -0.37 12.59
CA LYS A 78 6.52 0.89 12.16
C LYS A 78 5.31 1.25 13.02
N TRP A 79 4.48 0.27 13.36
CA TRP A 79 3.34 0.45 14.26
C TRP A 79 3.79 0.90 15.65
N ARG A 80 4.76 0.22 16.26
CA ARG A 80 5.35 0.61 17.57
C ARG A 80 5.90 2.03 17.53
N LYS A 81 6.67 2.35 16.48
CA LYS A 81 7.19 3.70 16.27
C LYS A 81 6.07 4.74 16.17
N ASN A 82 4.96 4.42 15.50
CA ASN A 82 3.83 5.32 15.36
C ASN A 82 3.04 5.50 16.66
N MET A 83 2.86 4.44 17.45
CA MET A 83 2.22 4.51 18.78
C MET A 83 2.99 5.38 19.77
N ASN A 84 4.32 5.43 19.64
CA ASN A 84 5.18 6.28 20.47
C ASN A 84 5.22 7.76 20.00
N ARG A 85 4.59 8.10 18.86
CA ARG A 85 4.55 9.49 18.39
C ARG A 85 3.56 10.31 19.23
N PRO A 86 3.81 11.62 19.39
CA PRO A 86 2.85 12.52 20.00
C PRO A 86 1.47 12.44 19.32
N ARG A 87 0.42 12.68 20.09
CA ARG A 87 -0.94 12.77 19.54
C ARG A 87 -0.99 13.81 18.41
N ARG A 88 -1.63 13.44 17.28
CA ARG A 88 -1.72 14.27 16.05
C ARG A 88 -0.35 14.63 15.45
N TYR A 89 0.68 13.79 15.65
CA TYR A 89 1.95 13.94 14.96
C TYR A 89 1.75 13.98 13.43
N GLY A 90 2.36 14.96 12.77
CA GLY A 90 2.17 15.22 11.34
C GLY A 90 0.91 16.02 10.99
N GLN A 91 0.01 16.27 11.94
CA GLN A 91 -1.19 17.10 11.78
C GLN A 91 -1.15 18.41 12.58
N LYS A 92 -0.18 18.60 13.49
CA LYS A 92 0.09 19.91 14.10
C LYS A 92 0.61 20.86 13.02
N ARG A 93 -0.30 21.60 12.38
CA ARG A 93 -0.01 22.98 11.98
C ARG A 93 0.05 23.76 13.29
N ASP A 94 1.17 24.40 13.60
CA ASP A 94 1.25 25.37 14.70
C ASP A 94 0.27 26.50 14.42
N LEU A 95 -0.98 26.36 14.87
CA LEU A 95 -1.97 27.43 14.98
C LEU A 95 -1.84 28.09 16.35
N SER A 96 -0.61 28.38 16.75
CA SER A 96 -0.32 29.25 17.89
C SER A 96 0.70 30.29 17.44
N LYS A 97 0.19 31.35 16.83
CA LYS A 97 0.73 32.68 17.06
C LYS A 97 -0.45 33.59 17.35
N GLU A 98 -0.30 34.27 18.47
CA GLU A 98 -1.19 35.21 19.15
C GLU A 98 -1.66 36.34 18.22
#